data_AF-A0A961XGN0-F1
#
_entry.id   AF-A0A961XGN0-F1
#
_cell.length_a   1.000
_cell.length_b   1.000
_cell.length_c   1.000
_cell.angle_alpha   90.00
_cell.angle_beta   90.00
_cell.angle_gamma   90.00
#
_symmetry.space_group_name_H-M   'P 1'
#
loop_
_entity.id
_entity.type
_entity.pdbx_description
1 polymer ?
#
loop_
_entity_poly.entity_id
_entity_poly.type
_entity_poly.pdbx_seq_one_letter_code
_entity_poly.pdbx_strand_id
1 'polypeptide(L)'
;MKPKLCCGAVADLNALQEAAVAGYNDGITVLALIETIERSNDFAIIKAINAAEAGNAARLFREAAFFRLHILIVRAFAPVRHSDDLHLRAAINFLRQPGRIDEETWQERRDDLAEAIRLFDEADNDPRLGTLRHMRDKQLAHFARIDESKGRSTYADLFGLGRATAAIWERLSFGAGTAMIDIDKQVDAYREAADAFWRRWKTQ
;
A
#
# COMPACT_ATOMS: atom_id res chain seq x y z
N MET A 1 -0.49 -21.23 26.80
CA MET A 1 -0.65 -21.49 25.36
C MET A 1 -0.91 -20.13 24.71
N LYS A 2 -0.04 -19.63 23.82
CA LYS A 2 -0.31 -18.35 23.12
C LYS A 2 -1.52 -18.56 22.18
N PRO A 3 -2.50 -17.64 22.11
CA PRO A 3 -3.64 -17.80 21.21
C PRO A 3 -3.17 -17.90 19.76
N LYS A 4 -3.75 -18.83 19.00
CA LYS A 4 -3.48 -18.99 17.56
C LYS A 4 -3.91 -17.70 16.86
N LEU A 5 -2.98 -17.04 16.17
CA LEU A 5 -3.30 -15.84 15.38
C LEU A 5 -4.29 -16.22 14.27
N CYS A 6 -5.28 -15.36 14.02
CA CYS A 6 -6.22 -15.55 12.91
C CYS A 6 -5.51 -15.25 11.58
N CYS A 7 -5.49 -16.23 10.68
CA CYS A 7 -4.78 -16.14 9.39
C CYS A 7 -5.70 -15.99 8.19
N GLY A 8 -7.02 -15.84 8.40
CA GLY A 8 -7.99 -15.70 7.33
C GLY A 8 -7.88 -16.84 6.32
N ALA A 9 -7.75 -16.49 5.04
CA ALA A 9 -7.58 -17.44 3.94
C ALA A 9 -6.16 -18.02 3.83
N VAL A 10 -5.16 -17.46 4.52
CA VAL A 10 -3.76 -17.92 4.45
C VAL A 10 -3.57 -19.14 5.35
N ALA A 11 -3.94 -20.31 4.82
CA ALA A 11 -3.89 -21.58 5.55
C ALA A 11 -2.60 -22.39 5.32
N ASP A 12 -1.92 -22.17 4.19
CA ASP A 12 -0.74 -22.89 3.75
C ASP A 12 0.20 -22.00 2.90
N LEU A 13 1.29 -22.59 2.40
CA LEU A 13 2.27 -21.89 1.55
C LEU A 13 1.70 -21.47 0.20
N ASN A 14 0.75 -22.20 -0.37
CA ASN A 14 0.12 -21.83 -1.64
C ASN A 14 -0.74 -20.57 -1.47
N ALA A 15 -1.53 -20.51 -0.40
CA ALA A 15 -2.32 -19.33 -0.04
C ALA A 15 -1.42 -18.13 0.34
N LEU A 16 -0.25 -18.38 0.94
CA LEU A 16 0.76 -17.34 1.19
C LEU A 16 1.28 -16.76 -0.13
N GLN A 17 1.59 -17.62 -1.11
CA GLN A 17 2.03 -17.20 -2.44
C GLN A 17 0.94 -16.42 -3.16
N GLU A 18 -0.33 -16.85 -3.07
CA GLU A 18 -1.46 -16.11 -3.64
C GLU A 18 -1.56 -14.69 -3.05
N ALA A 19 -1.51 -14.58 -1.71
CA ALA A 19 -1.51 -13.30 -1.02
C ALA A 19 -0.30 -12.43 -1.43
N ALA A 20 0.88 -13.03 -1.58
CA ALA A 20 2.09 -12.34 -1.99
C ALA A 20 2.00 -11.81 -3.42
N VAL A 21 1.50 -12.59 -4.39
CA VAL A 21 1.29 -12.13 -5.78
C VAL A 21 0.30 -10.96 -5.84
N ALA A 22 -0.83 -11.07 -5.15
CA ALA A 22 -1.82 -10.00 -5.10
C ALA A 22 -1.23 -8.74 -4.44
N GLY A 23 -0.50 -8.93 -3.34
CA GLY A 23 0.15 -7.87 -2.59
C GLY A 23 1.29 -7.18 -3.32
N TYR A 24 2.09 -7.91 -4.10
CA TYR A 24 3.13 -7.34 -4.96
C TYR A 24 2.54 -6.35 -5.96
N ASN A 25 1.44 -6.74 -6.61
CA ASN A 25 0.71 -5.88 -7.55
C ASN A 25 0.07 -4.67 -6.84
N ASP A 26 -0.45 -4.86 -5.62
CA ASP A 26 -0.88 -3.74 -4.79
C ASP A 26 0.28 -2.78 -4.48
N GLY A 27 1.48 -3.30 -4.18
CA GLY A 27 2.70 -2.52 -3.93
C GLY A 27 3.11 -1.69 -5.15
N ILE A 28 3.11 -2.28 -6.35
CA ILE A 28 3.31 -1.55 -7.62
C ILE A 28 2.26 -0.45 -7.75
N THR A 29 0.99 -0.78 -7.55
CA THR A 29 -0.12 0.17 -7.68
C THR A 29 0.02 1.33 -6.70
N VAL A 30 0.42 1.07 -5.45
CA VAL A 30 0.67 2.08 -4.43
C VAL A 30 1.74 3.06 -4.89
N LEU A 31 2.89 2.57 -5.35
CA LEU A 31 3.98 3.44 -5.82
C LEU A 31 3.60 4.19 -7.10
N ALA A 32 2.95 3.53 -8.06
CA ALA A 32 2.48 4.16 -9.29
C ALA A 32 1.46 5.30 -9.03
N LEU A 33 0.57 5.12 -8.06
CA LEU A 33 -0.38 6.17 -7.63
C LEU A 33 0.37 7.36 -7.02
N ILE A 34 1.37 7.11 -6.18
CA ILE A 34 2.21 8.18 -5.60
C ILE A 34 2.88 8.98 -6.72
N GLU A 35 3.58 8.31 -7.65
CA GLU A 35 4.26 8.95 -8.77
C GLU A 35 3.31 9.78 -9.65
N THR A 36 2.08 9.27 -9.86
CA THR A 36 1.04 9.97 -10.63
C THR A 36 0.53 11.21 -9.91
N ILE A 37 0.29 11.13 -8.61
CA ILE A 37 -0.21 12.23 -7.80
C ILE A 37 0.86 13.31 -7.63
N GLU A 38 2.10 12.93 -7.35
CA GLU A 38 3.22 13.88 -7.18
C GLU A 38 3.40 14.76 -8.41
N ARG A 39 3.34 14.18 -9.61
CA ARG A 39 3.43 14.92 -10.89
C ARG A 39 2.26 15.88 -11.12
N SER A 40 1.07 15.53 -10.63
CA SER A 40 -0.11 16.38 -10.76
C SER A 40 0.02 17.70 -9.99
N ASN A 41 0.99 17.81 -9.07
CA ASN A 41 1.23 18.99 -8.26
C ASN A 41 2.25 19.98 -8.87
N ASP A 42 2.76 19.70 -10.06
CA ASP A 42 3.61 20.64 -10.79
C ASP A 42 2.85 21.95 -11.11
N PHE A 43 3.47 23.09 -10.80
CA PHE A 43 2.85 24.40 -10.96
C PHE A 43 2.41 24.69 -12.40
N ALA A 44 3.21 24.29 -13.40
CA ALA A 44 2.87 24.52 -14.80
C ALA A 44 1.65 23.68 -15.21
N ILE A 45 1.54 22.45 -14.71
CA ILE A 45 0.38 21.57 -14.95
C ILE A 45 -0.88 22.17 -14.31
N ILE A 46 -0.81 22.60 -13.04
CA ILE A 46 -1.94 23.21 -12.34
C ILE A 46 -2.40 24.47 -13.07
N LYS A 47 -1.46 25.35 -13.46
CA LYS A 47 -1.78 26.60 -14.17
C LYS A 47 -2.52 26.32 -15.48
N ALA A 48 -2.05 25.38 -16.28
CA ALA A 48 -2.67 25.04 -17.56
C ALA A 48 -4.04 24.38 -17.42
N ILE A 49 -4.21 23.45 -16.47
CA ILE A 49 -5.51 22.84 -16.14
C ILE A 49 -6.54 23.92 -15.78
N ASN A 50 -6.14 24.91 -14.98
CA ASN A 50 -7.01 26.00 -14.58
C ASN A 50 -7.34 26.93 -15.76
N ALA A 51 -6.36 27.25 -16.60
CA ALA A 51 -6.58 28.07 -17.81
C ALA A 51 -7.54 27.39 -18.80
N ALA A 52 -7.53 26.06 -18.87
CA ALA A 52 -8.44 25.27 -19.69
C ALA A 52 -9.80 24.97 -19.02
N GLU A 53 -10.10 25.57 -17.86
CA GLU A 53 -11.31 25.34 -17.07
C GLU A 53 -11.55 23.85 -16.68
N ALA A 54 -10.51 23.02 -16.76
CA ALA A 54 -10.57 21.58 -16.50
C ALA A 54 -10.35 21.22 -15.01
N GLY A 55 -10.25 22.22 -14.13
CA GLY A 55 -9.89 22.05 -12.72
C GLY A 55 -10.78 21.08 -11.94
N ASN A 56 -12.09 21.08 -12.21
CA ASN A 56 -13.04 20.19 -11.55
C ASN A 56 -12.79 18.71 -11.90
N ALA A 57 -12.53 18.40 -13.17
CA ALA A 57 -12.23 17.05 -13.61
C ALA A 57 -10.88 16.56 -13.05
N ALA A 58 -9.86 17.41 -13.09
CA ALA A 58 -8.55 17.10 -12.51
C ALA A 58 -8.61 16.88 -10.99
N ARG A 59 -9.47 17.63 -10.29
CA ARG A 59 -9.73 17.42 -8.85
C ARG A 59 -10.35 16.05 -8.61
N LEU A 60 -11.39 15.67 -9.34
CA LEU A 60 -12.04 14.36 -9.20
C LEU A 60 -11.06 13.20 -9.43
N PHE A 61 -10.20 13.31 -10.46
CA PHE A 61 -9.18 12.29 -10.73
C PHE A 61 -8.20 12.14 -9.57
N ARG A 62 -7.70 13.26 -9.01
CA ARG A 62 -6.79 13.24 -7.87
C ARG A 62 -7.45 12.66 -6.62
N GLU A 63 -8.69 13.07 -6.32
CA GLU A 63 -9.45 12.54 -5.19
C GLU A 63 -9.66 11.03 -5.30
N ALA A 64 -9.97 10.51 -6.48
CA ALA A 64 -10.09 9.07 -6.73
C ALA A 64 -8.76 8.34 -6.53
N ALA A 65 -7.64 8.89 -7.01
CA ALA A 65 -6.31 8.32 -6.84
C ALA A 65 -5.91 8.28 -5.36
N PHE A 66 -6.13 9.37 -4.62
CA PHE A 66 -5.91 9.43 -3.17
C PHE A 66 -6.75 8.41 -2.41
N PHE A 67 -8.04 8.29 -2.75
CA PHE A 67 -8.92 7.31 -2.12
C PHE A 67 -8.42 5.88 -2.36
N ARG A 68 -8.05 5.53 -3.60
CA ARG A 68 -7.53 4.20 -3.93
C ARG A 68 -6.26 3.88 -3.17
N LEU A 69 -5.31 4.83 -3.13
CA LEU A 69 -4.06 4.71 -2.37
C LEU A 69 -4.34 4.46 -0.88
N HIS A 70 -5.23 5.26 -0.29
CA HIS A 70 -5.61 5.14 1.12
C HIS A 70 -6.20 3.77 1.46
N ILE A 71 -7.10 3.26 0.62
CA ILE A 71 -7.72 1.94 0.82
C ILE A 71 -6.66 0.83 0.75
N LEU A 72 -5.74 0.86 -0.22
CA LEU A 72 -4.68 -0.14 -0.35
C LEU A 72 -3.81 -0.23 0.91
N ILE A 73 -3.38 0.93 1.40
CA ILE A 73 -2.53 1.02 2.60
C ILE A 73 -3.31 0.53 3.83
N VAL A 74 -4.48 1.10 4.11
CA VAL A 74 -5.23 0.77 5.33
C VAL A 74 -5.71 -0.69 5.34
N ARG A 75 -6.07 -1.26 4.18
CA ARG A 75 -6.47 -2.67 4.07
C ARG A 75 -5.34 -3.62 4.42
N ALA A 76 -4.10 -3.33 4.02
CA ALA A 76 -2.95 -4.21 4.30
C ALA A 76 -2.81 -4.49 5.80
N PHE A 77 -3.05 -3.49 6.63
CA PHE A 77 -2.96 -3.61 8.09
C PHE A 77 -4.32 -3.82 8.77
N ALA A 78 -5.40 -4.10 8.05
CA ALA A 78 -6.70 -4.35 8.68
C ALA A 78 -6.62 -5.58 9.62
N PRO A 79 -7.40 -5.62 10.70
CA PRO A 79 -7.52 -6.84 11.50
C PRO A 79 -8.15 -7.94 10.64
N VAL A 80 -7.62 -9.15 10.77
CA VAL A 80 -8.19 -10.35 10.14
C VAL A 80 -9.48 -10.69 10.90
N ARG A 81 -10.63 -10.66 10.22
CA ARG A 81 -11.96 -10.87 10.82
C ARG A 81 -12.70 -12.02 10.17
N HIS A 82 -12.43 -12.30 8.90
CA HIS A 82 -13.14 -13.27 8.09
C HIS A 82 -12.20 -14.38 7.63
N SER A 83 -12.75 -15.58 7.40
CA SER A 83 -11.99 -16.75 6.97
C SER A 83 -11.47 -16.65 5.53
N ASP A 84 -11.98 -15.71 4.75
CA ASP A 84 -11.60 -15.42 3.37
C ASP A 84 -10.67 -14.20 3.25
N ASP A 85 -10.25 -13.60 4.36
CA ASP A 85 -9.31 -12.47 4.36
C ASP A 85 -7.93 -12.91 3.84
N LEU A 86 -7.49 -12.32 2.71
CA LEU A 86 -6.22 -12.62 2.03
C LEU A 86 -5.26 -11.40 1.97
N HIS A 87 -5.29 -10.54 2.99
CA HIS A 87 -4.49 -9.31 3.03
C HIS A 87 -3.19 -9.47 3.83
N LEU A 88 -2.31 -8.46 3.80
CA LEU A 88 -0.96 -8.52 4.39
C LEU A 88 -0.92 -9.03 5.83
N ARG A 89 -1.75 -8.50 6.75
CA ARG A 89 -1.80 -9.01 8.13
C ARG A 89 -2.11 -10.52 8.21
N ALA A 90 -2.94 -11.06 7.32
CA ALA A 90 -3.24 -12.50 7.30
C ALA A 90 -1.98 -13.31 6.97
N ALA A 91 -1.22 -12.88 5.97
CA ALA A 91 0.07 -13.47 5.61
C ALA A 91 1.11 -13.37 6.74
N ILE A 92 1.24 -12.20 7.37
CA ILE A 92 2.16 -12.02 8.50
C ILE A 92 1.76 -12.88 9.71
N ASN A 93 0.45 -12.99 10.00
CA ASN A 93 -0.05 -13.86 11.06
C ASN A 93 0.25 -15.33 10.78
N PHE A 94 0.15 -15.77 9.52
CA PHE A 94 0.55 -17.12 9.11
C PHE A 94 2.03 -17.35 9.37
N LEU A 95 2.91 -16.47 8.89
CA LEU A 95 4.37 -16.60 9.07
C LEU A 95 4.82 -16.58 10.54
N ARG A 96 4.07 -15.92 11.43
CA ARG A 96 4.32 -15.89 12.87
C ARG A 96 3.99 -17.19 13.59
N GLN A 97 3.30 -18.13 12.95
CA GLN A 97 3.08 -19.43 13.56
C GLN A 97 4.42 -20.17 13.71
N PRO A 98 4.64 -20.92 14.80
CA PRO A 98 5.91 -21.60 15.03
C PRO A 98 6.31 -22.49 13.84
N GLY A 99 7.55 -22.33 13.37
CA GLY A 99 8.14 -23.14 12.30
C GLY A 99 7.77 -22.76 10.87
N ARG A 100 6.87 -21.78 10.63
CA ARG A 100 6.43 -21.45 9.26
C ARG A 100 7.51 -20.85 8.37
N ILE A 101 8.39 -20.02 8.93
CA ILE A 101 9.55 -19.52 8.19
C ILE A 101 10.53 -20.66 7.89
N ASP A 102 10.66 -21.62 8.81
CA ASP A 102 11.58 -22.76 8.67
C ASP A 102 11.09 -23.80 7.64
N GLU A 103 9.84 -23.70 7.18
CA GLU A 103 9.33 -24.51 6.05
C GLU A 103 10.00 -24.12 4.71
N GLU A 104 10.57 -22.91 4.61
CA GLU A 104 11.34 -22.46 3.44
C GLU A 104 12.80 -22.95 3.53
N THR A 105 13.28 -23.59 2.46
CA THR A 105 14.59 -24.25 2.44
C THR A 105 15.72 -23.28 2.08
N TRP A 106 15.42 -22.17 1.41
CA TRP A 106 16.42 -21.20 0.94
C TRP A 106 16.63 -20.11 1.99
N GLN A 107 17.88 -19.94 2.46
CA GLN A 107 18.20 -18.96 3.50
C GLN A 107 17.80 -17.53 3.12
N GLU A 108 18.10 -17.10 1.89
CA GLU A 108 17.78 -15.75 1.41
C GLU A 108 16.27 -15.46 1.50
N ARG A 109 15.43 -16.44 1.15
CA ARG A 109 13.98 -16.31 1.25
C ARG A 109 13.49 -16.26 2.70
N ARG A 110 14.11 -17.03 3.59
CA ARG A 110 13.81 -16.94 5.03
C ARG A 110 14.14 -15.55 5.58
N ASP A 111 15.26 -14.98 5.15
CA ASP A 111 15.66 -13.63 5.54
C ASP A 111 14.65 -12.58 5.04
N ASP A 112 14.18 -12.70 3.79
CA ASP A 112 13.13 -11.84 3.25
C ASP A 112 11.77 -11.99 3.98
N LEU A 113 11.37 -13.21 4.33
CA LEU A 113 10.14 -13.45 5.13
C LEU A 113 10.25 -12.83 6.54
N ALA A 114 11.42 -12.97 7.18
CA ALA A 114 11.68 -12.37 8.49
C ALA A 114 11.70 -10.84 8.41
N GLU A 115 12.30 -10.29 7.36
CA GLU A 115 12.34 -8.85 7.09
C GLU A 115 10.94 -8.29 6.83
N ALA A 116 10.09 -9.00 6.09
CA ALA A 116 8.69 -8.62 5.88
C ALA A 116 7.92 -8.51 7.21
N ILE A 117 8.14 -9.43 8.16
CA ILE A 117 7.56 -9.34 9.51
C ILE A 117 8.09 -8.12 10.26
N ARG A 118 9.40 -7.88 10.23
CA ARG A 118 10.02 -6.73 10.91
C ARG A 118 9.46 -5.41 10.39
N LEU A 119 9.45 -5.23 9.07
CA LEU A 119 8.90 -4.03 8.43
C LEU A 119 7.40 -3.87 8.71
N PHE A 120 6.64 -4.97 8.75
CA PHE A 120 5.23 -4.94 9.14
C PHE A 120 5.05 -4.44 10.57
N ASP A 121 5.85 -4.94 11.52
CA ASP A 121 5.77 -4.50 12.92
C ASP A 121 6.10 -3.03 13.08
N GLU A 122 7.10 -2.52 12.36
CA GLU A 122 7.44 -1.10 12.36
C GLU A 122 6.29 -0.26 11.82
N ALA A 123 5.71 -0.65 10.69
CA ALA A 123 4.60 0.07 10.07
C ALA A 123 3.29 -0.04 10.87
N ASP A 124 2.99 -1.18 11.51
CA ASP A 124 1.78 -1.36 12.31
C ASP A 124 1.81 -0.57 13.63
N ASN A 125 3.01 -0.29 14.14
CA ASN A 125 3.22 0.58 15.30
C ASN A 125 3.41 2.06 14.93
N ASP A 126 3.41 2.41 13.65
CA ASP A 126 3.54 3.79 13.21
C ASP A 126 2.29 4.62 13.58
N PRO A 127 2.42 5.74 14.33
CA PRO A 127 1.29 6.57 14.70
C PRO A 127 0.46 7.07 13.51
N ARG A 128 1.09 7.29 12.34
CA ARG A 128 0.44 7.76 11.13
C ARG A 128 -0.64 6.78 10.65
N LEU A 129 -0.47 5.49 10.88
CA LEU A 129 -1.43 4.45 10.49
C LEU A 129 -2.74 4.58 11.27
N GLY A 130 -2.66 4.97 12.55
CA GLY A 130 -3.84 5.23 13.38
C GLY A 130 -4.69 6.36 12.81
N THR A 131 -4.06 7.47 12.42
CA THR A 131 -4.74 8.61 11.82
C THR A 131 -5.33 8.26 10.46
N LEU A 132 -4.61 7.51 9.61
CA LEU A 132 -5.13 7.05 8.32
C LEU A 132 -6.33 6.10 8.49
N ARG A 133 -6.28 5.16 9.43
CA ARG A 133 -7.44 4.30 9.76
C ARG A 133 -8.63 5.14 10.20
N HIS A 134 -8.41 6.12 11.08
CA HIS A 134 -9.45 7.02 11.54
C HIS A 134 -10.10 7.83 10.39
N MET A 135 -9.28 8.39 9.50
CA MET A 135 -9.77 9.10 8.31
C MET A 135 -10.57 8.18 7.38
N ARG A 136 -10.11 6.94 7.16
CA ARG A 136 -10.87 5.96 6.37
C ARG A 136 -12.25 5.71 6.96
N ASP A 137 -12.32 5.39 8.24
CA ASP A 137 -13.57 4.99 8.91
C ASP A 137 -14.54 6.17 9.09
N LYS A 138 -14.04 7.37 9.39
CA LYS A 138 -14.91 8.53 9.66
C LYS A 138 -15.17 9.37 8.42
N GLN A 139 -14.12 9.79 7.73
CA GLN A 139 -14.27 10.75 6.64
C GLN A 139 -14.63 10.05 5.33
N LEU A 140 -13.87 9.03 4.93
CA LEU A 140 -14.02 8.42 3.60
C LEU A 140 -15.23 7.48 3.53
N ALA A 141 -15.45 6.66 4.56
CA ALA A 141 -16.53 5.68 4.56
C ALA A 141 -17.86 6.24 5.11
N HIS A 142 -17.82 7.17 6.07
CA HIS A 142 -19.03 7.64 6.79
C HIS A 142 -19.32 9.13 6.61
N PHE A 143 -18.48 9.89 5.90
CA PHE A 143 -18.61 11.35 5.72
C PHE A 143 -18.87 12.12 7.04
N ALA A 144 -18.29 11.62 8.14
CA ALA A 144 -18.39 12.22 9.46
C ALA A 144 -17.39 13.36 9.64
N ARG A 145 -17.70 14.30 10.54
CA ARG A 145 -16.75 15.33 10.98
C ARG A 145 -15.53 14.66 11.61
N ILE A 146 -14.33 15.07 11.22
CA ILE A 146 -13.09 14.60 11.82
C ILE A 146 -12.93 15.27 13.19
N ASP A 147 -12.54 14.48 14.18
CA ASP A 147 -12.08 14.99 15.45
C ASP A 147 -10.66 15.56 15.26
N GLU A 148 -10.54 16.90 15.22
CA GLU A 148 -9.27 17.57 14.98
C GLU A 148 -8.22 17.28 16.07
N SER A 149 -8.66 16.86 17.26
CA SER A 149 -7.75 16.47 18.35
C SER A 149 -6.99 15.17 18.05
N LYS A 150 -7.45 14.37 17.07
CA LYS A 150 -6.78 13.15 16.61
C LYS A 150 -5.77 13.40 15.49
N GLY A 151 -5.60 14.65 15.09
CA GLY A 151 -4.76 15.05 13.97
C GLY A 151 -5.36 14.72 12.61
N ARG A 152 -4.81 15.31 11.56
CA ARG A 152 -5.12 14.99 10.16
C ARG A 152 -3.87 14.44 9.50
N SER A 153 -3.99 13.33 8.79
CA SER A 153 -2.87 12.82 8.00
C SER A 153 -2.57 13.76 6.84
N THR A 154 -1.28 13.99 6.60
CA THR A 154 -0.79 14.73 5.45
C THR A 154 -0.57 13.81 4.25
N TYR A 155 -0.34 14.39 3.06
CA TYR A 155 0.09 13.61 1.90
C TYR A 155 1.44 12.93 2.13
N ALA A 156 2.36 13.58 2.87
CA ALA A 156 3.64 13.00 3.23
C ALA A 156 3.47 11.75 4.12
N ASP A 157 2.50 11.77 5.06
CA ASP A 157 2.20 10.60 5.89
C ASP A 157 1.65 9.44 5.06
N LEU A 158 0.71 9.74 4.16
CA LEU A 158 0.11 8.75 3.26
C LEU A 158 1.17 8.13 2.34
N PHE A 159 2.04 8.95 1.74
CA PHE A 159 3.09 8.46 0.83
C PHE A 159 4.17 7.70 1.58
N GLY A 160 4.57 8.17 2.77
CA GLY A 160 5.53 7.48 3.62
C GLY A 160 5.06 6.07 3.99
N LEU A 161 3.82 5.94 4.47
CA LEU A 161 3.23 4.62 4.75
C LEU A 161 2.97 3.81 3.48
N GLY A 162 2.65 4.45 2.37
CA GLY A 162 2.54 3.78 1.06
C GLY A 162 3.85 3.10 0.66
N ARG A 163 4.97 3.82 0.71
CA ARG A 163 6.30 3.28 0.40
C ARG A 163 6.68 2.15 1.37
N ALA A 164 6.41 2.30 2.66
CA ALA A 164 6.63 1.23 3.64
C ALA A 164 5.77 -0.02 3.35
N THR A 165 4.49 0.18 2.99
CA THR A 165 3.58 -0.91 2.62
C THR A 165 4.08 -1.68 1.40
N ALA A 166 4.55 -0.96 0.37
CA ALA A 166 5.12 -1.57 -0.83
C ALA A 166 6.38 -2.39 -0.51
N ALA A 167 7.27 -1.87 0.36
CA ALA A 167 8.48 -2.58 0.77
C ALA A 167 8.17 -3.90 1.53
N ILE A 168 7.13 -3.92 2.37
CA ILE A 168 6.71 -5.16 3.04
C ILE A 168 6.23 -6.18 2.01
N TRP A 169 5.40 -5.76 1.05
CA TRP A 169 4.90 -6.64 0.00
C TRP A 169 6.01 -7.18 -0.90
N GLU A 170 7.01 -6.35 -1.22
CA GLU A 170 8.20 -6.76 -1.97
C GLU A 170 8.94 -7.89 -1.24
N ARG A 171 9.29 -7.68 0.03
CA ARG A 171 9.99 -8.68 0.85
C ARG A 171 9.17 -9.95 1.01
N LEU A 172 7.86 -9.83 1.24
CA LEU A 172 6.98 -10.99 1.31
C LEU A 172 6.98 -11.78 -0.01
N SER A 173 7.00 -11.09 -1.14
CA SER A 173 6.96 -11.71 -2.47
C SER A 173 8.25 -12.41 -2.83
N PHE A 174 9.39 -11.84 -2.44
CA PHE A 174 10.71 -12.45 -2.59
C PHE A 174 10.82 -13.70 -1.70
N GLY A 175 10.44 -13.55 -0.43
CA GLY A 175 10.43 -14.64 0.54
C GLY A 175 9.48 -15.79 0.16
N ALA A 176 8.32 -15.49 -0.41
CA ALA A 176 7.37 -16.50 -0.91
C ALA A 176 7.80 -17.12 -2.26
N GLY A 177 8.85 -16.60 -2.90
CA GLY A 177 9.35 -17.07 -4.20
C GLY A 177 8.46 -16.73 -5.39
N THR A 178 7.62 -15.70 -5.27
CA THR A 178 6.62 -15.31 -6.29
C THR A 178 7.09 -14.20 -7.22
N ALA A 179 8.02 -13.37 -6.76
CA ALA A 179 8.67 -12.33 -7.54
C ALA A 179 10.14 -12.23 -7.13
N MET A 180 10.98 -11.67 -8.00
CA MET A 180 12.41 -11.42 -7.73
C MET A 180 12.89 -10.07 -8.31
N ILE A 181 11.96 -9.26 -8.81
CA ILE A 181 12.27 -7.94 -9.37
C ILE A 181 11.81 -6.90 -8.35
N ASP A 182 12.65 -5.91 -8.06
CA ASP A 182 12.28 -4.80 -7.19
C ASP A 182 11.06 -4.06 -7.76
N ILE A 183 10.09 -3.73 -6.91
CA ILE A 183 8.89 -2.99 -7.29
C ILE A 183 9.27 -1.65 -7.93
N ASP A 184 10.32 -0.99 -7.44
CA ASP A 184 10.78 0.29 -7.99
C ASP A 184 11.11 0.20 -9.49
N LYS A 185 11.70 -0.91 -9.95
CA LYS A 185 11.99 -1.16 -11.37
C LYS A 185 10.73 -1.36 -12.20
N GLN A 186 9.65 -1.86 -11.59
CA GLN A 186 8.34 -1.98 -12.25
C GLN A 186 7.63 -0.62 -12.34
N VAL A 187 7.94 0.30 -11.42
CA VAL A 187 7.31 1.62 -11.33
C VAL A 187 7.87 2.59 -12.38
N ASP A 188 9.07 2.36 -12.93
CA ASP A 188 9.65 3.21 -13.98
C ASP A 188 8.71 3.38 -15.19
N ALA A 189 8.05 2.31 -15.65
CA ALA A 189 7.08 2.42 -16.74
C ALA A 189 5.85 3.28 -16.37
N TYR A 190 5.39 3.21 -15.13
CA TYR A 190 4.31 4.06 -14.62
C TYR A 190 4.75 5.51 -14.46
N ARG A 191 6.00 5.72 -14.09
CA ARG A 191 6.63 7.04 -13.98
C ARG A 191 6.63 7.74 -15.34
N GLU A 192 7.13 7.07 -16.37
CA GLU A 192 7.12 7.55 -17.75
C GLU A 192 5.70 7.80 -18.28
N ALA A 193 4.78 6.88 -17.99
CA ALA A 193 3.38 7.02 -18.38
C ALA A 193 2.70 8.21 -17.70
N ALA A 194 2.96 8.43 -16.40
CA ALA A 194 2.45 9.57 -15.65
C ALA A 194 3.03 10.89 -16.18
N ASP A 195 4.32 10.93 -16.49
CA ASP A 195 4.96 12.08 -17.14
C ASP A 195 4.30 12.38 -18.49
N ALA A 196 4.10 11.36 -19.34
CA ALA A 196 3.44 11.52 -20.63
C ALA A 196 1.98 11.99 -20.48
N PHE A 197 1.25 11.45 -19.51
CA PHE A 197 -0.13 11.82 -19.21
C PHE A 197 -0.25 13.30 -18.83
N TRP A 198 0.58 13.76 -17.89
CA TRP A 198 0.51 15.13 -17.39
C TRP A 198 1.19 16.16 -18.30
N ARG A 199 2.21 15.76 -19.07
CA ARG A 199 2.95 16.67 -19.97
C ARG A 199 2.05 17.36 -20.99
N ARG A 200 0.92 16.77 -21.37
CA ARG A 200 -0.06 17.39 -22.28
C ARG A 200 -0.55 18.75 -21.79
N TRP A 201 -0.59 18.95 -20.47
CA TRP A 201 -0.97 20.21 -19.86
C TRP A 201 0.18 21.24 -19.86
N LYS A 202 1.45 20.82 -19.96
CA LYS A 202 2.60 21.75 -19.97
C LYS A 202 2.76 22.54 -21.28
N THR A 203 2.09 22.11 -22.35
CA THR A 203 2.29 22.61 -23.73
C THR A 203 1.16 23.50 -24.26
N GLN A 204 0.40 24.17 -23.39
CA GLN A 204 -0.53 25.24 -23.79
C GLN A 204 -0.04 26.61 -23.33
#